data_AF-A0A354EIG4-F1
#
_entry.id   AF-A0A354EIG4-F1
#
_cell.length_a   1.000
_cell.length_b   1.000
_cell.length_c   1.000
_cell.angle_alpha   90.00
_cell.angle_beta   90.00
_cell.angle_gamma   90.00
#
_symmetry.space_group_name_H-M   'P 1'
#
loop_
_entity.id
_entity.type
_entity.pdbx_description
1 polymer ?
#
loop_
_entity_poly.entity_id
_entity_poly.type
_entity_poly.pdbx_seq_one_letter_code
_entity_poly.pdbx_strand_id
1 'polypeptide(L)'
;MITIDITMFIHIINMIVLMFVLNAILYKPVQAILRKRQEKMESLQKDVAQFEENARHRQEEVDRKMREASARAKEALDGARNEAQSVGAKKLEAIRAESDSNKEKQLADIRSQVAGAQKELQDGASDFAKAMAAKILGRSLEA
;
A
#
# COMPACT_ATOMS: atom_id res chain seq x y z
N MET A 1 92.00 30.53 41.29
CA MET A 1 90.94 30.11 42.23
C MET A 1 89.63 30.63 41.68
N ILE A 2 88.60 29.79 41.55
CA ILE A 2 87.29 30.24 41.06
C ILE A 2 86.64 31.00 42.21
N THR A 3 86.65 32.32 42.16
CA THR A 3 85.84 33.15 43.05
C THR A 3 84.39 33.03 42.60
N ILE A 4 83.55 32.48 43.48
CA ILE A 4 82.10 32.54 43.32
C ILE A 4 81.69 33.98 43.61
N ASP A 5 81.42 34.71 42.54
CA ASP A 5 80.93 36.09 42.58
C ASP A 5 79.41 36.15 42.44
N ILE A 6 78.80 37.25 42.90
CA ILE A 6 77.36 37.56 42.79
C ILE A 6 76.83 37.41 41.35
N THR A 7 77.70 37.62 40.35
CA THR A 7 77.39 37.45 38.93
C THR A 7 76.98 36.01 38.58
N MET A 8 77.53 34.99 39.24
CA MET A 8 77.14 33.58 39.05
C MET A 8 75.70 33.35 39.53
N PHE A 9 75.34 33.92 40.69
CA PHE A 9 73.97 33.86 41.22
C PHE A 9 72.98 34.56 40.28
N ILE A 10 73.34 35.73 39.74
CA ILE A 10 72.52 36.45 38.76
C ILE A 10 72.32 35.61 37.48
N HIS A 11 73.36 34.90 37.02
CA HIS A 11 73.26 34.03 35.85
C HIS A 11 72.32 32.84 36.08
N ILE A 12 72.37 32.22 37.27
CA ILE A 12 71.45 31.13 37.66
C ILE A 12 70.01 31.64 37.69
N ILE A 13 69.76 32.79 38.30
CA ILE A 13 68.43 33.41 38.33
C ILE A 13 67.95 33.71 36.91
N ASN A 14 68.81 34.25 36.04
CA ASN A 14 68.47 34.53 34.65
C ASN A 14 68.05 33.25 33.90
N MET A 15 68.77 32.14 34.07
CA MET A 15 68.41 30.84 33.49
C MET A 15 67.06 30.32 34.00
N ILE A 16 66.79 30.44 35.30
CA ILE A 16 65.50 30.04 35.88
C ILE A 16 64.36 30.90 35.32
N VAL A 17 64.54 32.23 35.28
CA VAL A 17 63.54 33.14 34.70
C VAL A 17 63.29 32.80 33.24
N LEU A 18 64.33 32.57 32.44
CA LEU A 18 64.21 32.18 31.04
C LEU A 18 63.46 30.85 30.89
N MET A 19 63.73 29.87 31.74
CA MET A 19 63.04 28.58 31.75
C MET A 19 61.54 28.75 32.06
N PHE A 20 61.18 29.61 33.02
CA PHE A 20 59.77 29.91 33.32
C PHE A 20 59.06 30.62 32.15
N VAL A 21 59.73 31.61 31.55
CA VAL A 21 59.20 32.34 30.39
C VAL A 21 58.98 31.39 29.22
N LEU A 22 59.95 30.53 28.91
CA LEU A 22 59.86 29.57 27.82
C LEU A 22 58.79 28.50 28.09
N ASN A 23 58.63 28.07 29.35
CA ASN A 23 57.58 27.14 29.73
C ASN A 23 56.17 27.75 29.49
N ALA A 24 56.00 29.02 29.87
CA ALA A 24 54.73 29.73 29.70
C ALA A 24 54.41 30.05 28.23
N ILE A 25 55.41 30.50 27.46
CA ILE A 25 55.23 30.99 26.08
C ILE A 25 55.27 29.86 25.05
N LEU A 26 56.02 28.78 25.27
CA LEU A 26 56.25 27.76 24.24
C LEU A 26 55.67 26.41 24.62
N TYR A 27 56.04 25.86 25.79
CA TYR A 27 55.62 24.50 26.15
C TYR A 27 54.10 24.37 26.32
N LYS A 28 53.49 25.27 27.09
CA LYS A 28 52.03 25.25 27.31
C LYS A 28 51.22 25.39 26.02
N PRO A 29 51.43 26.40 25.16
CA PRO A 29 50.62 26.55 23.95
C PRO A 29 50.89 25.46 22.92
N VAL A 30 52.12 24.95 22.79
CA VAL A 30 52.42 23.85 21.86
C VAL A 30 51.67 22.58 22.29
N GLN A 31 51.68 22.24 23.58
CA GLN A 31 50.90 21.10 24.09
C GLN A 31 49.39 21.30 23.90
N ALA A 32 48.88 22.52 24.10
CA ALA A 32 47.47 22.83 23.88
C ALA A 32 47.05 22.63 22.41
N ILE A 33 47.89 23.06 21.45
CA ILE A 33 47.65 22.87 20.01
C ILE A 33 47.68 21.38 19.64
N LEU A 34 48.63 20.61 20.20
CA LEU A 34 48.71 19.17 19.99
C LEU A 34 47.47 18.44 20.50
N ARG A 35 47.00 18.77 21.72
CA ARG A 35 45.76 18.21 22.28
C ARG A 35 44.55 18.59 21.44
N LYS A 36 44.42 19.86 21.04
CA LYS A 36 43.32 20.32 20.18
C LYS A 36 43.30 19.62 18.83
N ARG A 37 44.47 19.29 18.26
CA ARG A 37 44.56 18.48 17.03
C ARG A 37 44.12 17.04 17.28
N GLN A 38 44.55 16.42 18.37
CA GLN A 38 44.13 15.06 18.73
C GLN A 38 42.62 14.98 18.95
N GLU A 39 42.07 15.87 19.78
CA GLU A 39 40.62 15.95 20.06
C GLU A 39 39.81 16.15 18.79
N LYS A 40 40.27 17.03 17.88
CA LYS A 40 39.58 17.25 16.60
C LYS A 40 39.62 16.02 15.69
N MET A 41 40.72 15.26 15.69
CA MET A 41 40.80 14.04 14.90
C MET A 41 39.91 12.94 15.49
N GLU A 42 39.92 12.80 16.81
CA GLU A 42 39.06 11.83 17.51
C GLU A 42 37.57 12.18 17.35
N SER A 43 37.20 13.46 17.44
CA SER A 43 35.83 13.89 17.21
C SER A 43 35.37 13.60 15.78
N LEU A 44 36.22 13.89 14.78
CA LEU A 44 35.91 13.59 13.39
C LEU A 44 35.74 12.09 13.15
N GLN A 45 36.60 11.25 13.73
CA GLN A 45 36.46 9.80 13.63
C GLN A 45 35.17 9.30 14.28
N LYS A 46 34.82 9.84 15.45
CA LYS A 46 33.58 9.51 16.14
C LYS A 46 32.35 9.94 15.34
N ASP A 47 32.37 11.14 14.78
CA ASP A 47 31.29 11.65 13.94
C ASP A 47 31.09 10.77 12.70
N VAL A 48 32.18 10.37 12.04
CA VAL A 48 32.12 9.45 10.88
C VAL A 48 31.49 8.11 11.29
N ALA A 49 31.96 7.49 12.37
CA ALA A 49 31.39 6.23 12.84
C ALA A 49 29.90 6.36 13.19
N GLN A 50 29.51 7.47 13.83
CA GLN A 50 28.11 7.75 14.15
C GLN A 50 27.26 7.99 12.89
N PHE A 51 27.79 8.67 11.87
CA PHE A 51 27.09 8.86 10.60
C PHE A 51 26.91 7.55 9.84
N GLU A 52 27.92 6.68 9.82
CA GLU A 52 27.81 5.34 9.21
C GLU A 52 26.76 4.47 9.93
N GLU A 53 26.78 4.45 11.26
CA GLU A 53 25.81 3.70 12.06
C GLU A 53 24.38 4.24 11.84
N ASN A 54 24.20 5.56 11.86
CA ASN A 54 22.92 6.20 11.60
C ASN A 54 22.44 5.93 10.16
N ALA A 55 23.33 5.95 9.18
CA ALA A 55 22.99 5.64 7.79
C ALA A 55 22.53 4.18 7.66
N ARG A 56 23.24 3.23 8.30
CA ARG A 56 22.85 1.82 8.32
C ARG A 56 21.49 1.62 8.97
N HIS A 57 21.26 2.22 10.14
CA HIS A 57 19.96 2.14 10.81
C HIS A 57 18.84 2.75 9.98
N ARG A 58 19.05 3.92 9.37
CA ARG A 58 18.03 4.53 8.49
C ARG A 58 17.72 3.64 7.29
N GLN A 59 18.73 3.01 6.69
CA GLN A 59 18.52 2.08 5.59
C GLN A 59 17.70 0.86 6.04
N GLU A 60 18.05 0.25 7.17
CA GLU A 60 17.30 -0.86 7.75
C GLU A 60 15.84 -0.49 8.07
N GLU A 61 15.61 0.71 8.59
CA GLU A 61 14.26 1.21 8.87
C GLU A 61 13.44 1.45 7.59
N VAL A 62 14.06 2.03 6.55
CA VAL A 62 13.41 2.23 5.25
C VAL A 62 13.06 0.88 4.64
N ASP A 63 14.00 -0.08 4.64
CA ASP A 63 13.76 -1.41 4.09
C ASP A 63 12.65 -2.14 4.87
N ARG A 64 12.61 -2.01 6.20
CA ARG A 64 11.54 -2.56 7.03
C ARG A 64 10.18 -1.95 6.67
N LYS A 65 10.10 -0.62 6.59
CA LYS A 65 8.87 0.11 6.23
C LYS A 65 8.41 -0.23 4.81
N MET A 66 9.34 -0.36 3.88
CA MET A 66 9.03 -0.76 2.50
C MET A 66 8.46 -2.19 2.44
N ARG A 67 9.05 -3.13 3.19
CA ARG A 67 8.51 -4.50 3.29
C ARG A 67 7.12 -4.52 3.92
N GLU A 68 6.89 -3.79 5.01
CA GLU A 68 5.57 -3.69 5.65
C GLU A 68 4.53 -3.06 4.72
N ALA A 69 4.89 -1.96 4.04
CA ALA A 69 4.01 -1.30 3.07
C ALA A 69 3.66 -2.24 1.91
N SER A 70 4.64 -2.99 1.38
CA SER A 70 4.42 -3.97 0.31
C SER A 70 3.50 -5.10 0.77
N ALA A 71 3.69 -5.59 2.00
CA ALA A 71 2.84 -6.63 2.58
C ALA A 71 1.39 -6.15 2.73
N ARG A 72 1.18 -4.95 3.31
CA ARG A 72 -0.15 -4.35 3.45
C ARG A 72 -0.82 -4.10 2.10
N ALA A 73 -0.06 -3.63 1.11
CA ALA A 73 -0.58 -3.43 -0.24
C ALA A 73 -1.04 -4.75 -0.88
N LYS A 74 -0.27 -5.82 -0.68
CA LYS A 74 -0.63 -7.16 -1.16
C LYS A 74 -1.87 -7.69 -0.45
N GLU A 75 -1.95 -7.58 0.87
CA GLU A 75 -3.14 -7.96 1.64
C GLU A 75 -4.39 -7.18 1.20
N ALA A 76 -4.27 -5.87 1.00
CA ALA A 76 -5.37 -5.05 0.52
C ALA A 76 -5.82 -5.45 -0.89
N LEU A 77 -4.87 -5.74 -1.79
CA LEU A 77 -5.17 -6.18 -3.15
C LEU A 77 -5.84 -7.56 -3.17
N ASP A 78 -5.32 -8.50 -2.38
CA ASP A 78 -5.87 -9.85 -2.27
C ASP A 78 -7.27 -9.83 -1.62
N GLY A 79 -7.47 -8.96 -0.61
CA GLY A 79 -8.79 -8.69 -0.04
C GLY A 79 -9.78 -8.14 -1.05
N ALA A 80 -9.39 -7.10 -1.80
CA ALA A 80 -10.21 -6.50 -2.85
C ALA A 80 -10.55 -7.51 -3.97
N ARG A 81 -9.61 -8.38 -4.35
CA ARG A 81 -9.86 -9.46 -5.32
C ARG A 81 -10.86 -10.48 -4.82
N ASN A 82 -10.71 -10.94 -3.57
CA ASN A 82 -11.62 -11.90 -2.96
C ASN A 82 -13.03 -11.32 -2.83
N GLU A 83 -13.14 -10.05 -2.43
CA GLU A 83 -14.42 -9.36 -2.34
C GLU A 83 -15.06 -9.19 -3.73
N ALA A 84 -14.29 -8.75 -4.72
CA ALA A 84 -14.76 -8.65 -6.10
C ALA A 84 -15.24 -10.00 -6.65
N GLN A 85 -14.53 -11.09 -6.34
CA GLN A 85 -14.92 -12.45 -6.73
C GLN A 85 -16.20 -12.88 -6.01
N SER A 86 -16.35 -12.60 -4.71
CA SER A 86 -17.58 -12.93 -3.97
C SER A 86 -18.78 -12.14 -4.45
N VAL A 87 -18.63 -10.83 -4.67
CA VAL A 87 -19.69 -9.96 -5.20
C VAL A 87 -20.06 -10.39 -6.62
N GLY A 88 -19.07 -10.70 -7.46
CA GLY A 88 -19.28 -11.22 -8.81
C GLY A 88 -20.05 -12.55 -8.81
N ALA A 89 -19.68 -13.49 -7.94
CA ALA A 89 -20.37 -14.76 -7.79
C ALA A 89 -21.82 -14.57 -7.33
N LYS A 90 -22.06 -13.74 -6.30
CA LYS A 90 -23.42 -13.43 -5.81
C LYS A 90 -24.28 -12.76 -6.88
N LYS A 91 -23.70 -11.81 -7.63
CA LYS A 91 -24.42 -11.13 -8.72
C LYS A 91 -24.76 -12.09 -9.85
N LEU A 92 -23.85 -13.00 -10.22
CA LEU A 92 -24.10 -14.02 -11.22
C LEU A 92 -25.20 -15.00 -10.78
N GLU A 93 -25.18 -15.41 -9.50
CA GLU A 93 -26.22 -16.27 -8.92
C GLU A 93 -27.58 -15.58 -8.91
N ALA A 94 -27.65 -14.30 -8.52
CA ALA A 94 -28.88 -13.51 -8.56
C ALA A 94 -29.43 -13.38 -10.00
N ILE A 95 -28.57 -13.08 -10.98
CA ILE A 95 -28.98 -12.98 -12.39
C ILE A 95 -29.49 -14.34 -12.91
N ARG A 96 -28.87 -15.45 -12.52
CA ARG A 96 -29.34 -16.79 -12.88
C ARG A 96 -30.71 -17.08 -12.29
N ALA A 97 -30.90 -16.81 -10.99
CA ALA A 97 -32.19 -16.99 -10.33
C ALA A 97 -33.30 -16.13 -10.95
N GLU A 98 -33.00 -14.87 -11.28
CA GLU A 98 -33.95 -13.99 -11.97
C GLU A 98 -34.27 -14.48 -13.38
N SER A 99 -33.25 -14.94 -14.13
CA SER A 99 -33.43 -15.50 -15.47
C SER A 99 -34.29 -16.76 -15.45
N ASP A 100 -34.09 -17.64 -14.49
CA ASP A 100 -34.86 -18.87 -14.37
C ASP A 100 -36.30 -18.59 -13.92
N SER A 101 -36.51 -17.64 -12.99
CA SER A 101 -37.86 -17.16 -12.64
C SER A 101 -38.59 -16.54 -13.83
N ASN A 102 -37.89 -15.74 -14.65
CA ASN A 102 -38.48 -15.15 -15.85
C ASN A 102 -38.84 -16.21 -16.90
N LYS A 103 -38.01 -17.24 -17.09
CA LYS A 103 -38.34 -18.38 -17.96
C LYS A 103 -39.58 -19.12 -17.46
N GLU A 104 -39.66 -19.40 -16.16
CA GLU A 104 -40.83 -20.08 -15.58
C GLU A 104 -42.12 -19.27 -15.79
N LYS A 105 -42.07 -17.95 -15.56
CA LYS A 105 -43.20 -17.05 -15.84
C LYS A 105 -43.61 -17.07 -17.31
N GLN A 106 -42.64 -16.93 -18.23
CA GLN A 106 -42.91 -16.98 -19.67
C GLN A 106 -43.50 -18.33 -20.10
N LEU A 107 -43.02 -19.45 -19.56
CA LEU A 107 -43.58 -20.77 -19.82
C LEU A 107 -45.01 -20.91 -19.27
N ALA A 108 -45.30 -20.35 -18.09
CA ALA A 108 -46.65 -20.32 -17.53
C ALA A 108 -47.60 -19.48 -18.39
N ASP A 109 -47.15 -18.30 -18.84
CA ASP A 109 -47.92 -17.41 -19.71
C ASP A 109 -48.21 -18.08 -21.06
N ILE A 110 -47.21 -18.72 -21.68
CA ILE A 110 -47.39 -19.48 -22.92
C ILE A 110 -48.41 -20.60 -22.73
N ARG A 111 -48.34 -21.37 -21.63
CA ARG A 111 -49.34 -22.42 -21.35
C ARG A 111 -50.74 -21.84 -21.20
N SER A 112 -50.88 -20.70 -20.52
CA SER A 112 -52.17 -20.02 -20.38
C SER A 112 -52.70 -19.52 -21.73
N GLN A 113 -51.85 -18.95 -22.57
CA GLN A 113 -52.22 -18.50 -23.91
C GLN A 113 -52.63 -19.67 -24.81
N VAL A 114 -51.91 -20.79 -24.77
CA VAL A 114 -52.25 -22.00 -25.54
C VAL A 114 -53.60 -22.58 -25.06
N ALA A 115 -53.84 -22.63 -23.76
CA ALA A 115 -55.12 -23.08 -23.21
C ALA A 115 -56.28 -22.15 -23.62
N GLY A 116 -56.06 -20.83 -23.59
CA GLY A 116 -57.02 -19.84 -24.08
C GLY A 116 -57.33 -20.00 -25.57
N ALA A 117 -56.29 -20.11 -26.41
CA ALA A 117 -56.42 -20.29 -27.84
C ALA A 117 -57.10 -21.63 -28.21
N GLN A 118 -56.83 -22.72 -27.47
CA GLN A 118 -57.57 -23.98 -27.64
C GLN A 118 -59.05 -23.81 -27.36
N LYS A 119 -59.41 -23.09 -26.29
CA LYS A 119 -60.81 -22.84 -25.94
C LYS A 119 -61.52 -21.98 -27.00
N GLU A 120 -60.88 -20.90 -27.45
CA GLU A 120 -61.38 -20.07 -28.55
C GLU A 120 -61.58 -20.85 -29.85
N LEU A 121 -60.62 -21.72 -30.21
CA LEU A 121 -60.75 -22.59 -31.37
C LEU A 121 -61.90 -23.59 -31.21
N GLN A 122 -62.14 -24.09 -30.01
CA GLN A 122 -63.21 -25.05 -29.74
C GLN A 122 -64.60 -24.40 -29.79
N ASP A 123 -64.73 -23.19 -29.23
CA ASP A 123 -65.94 -22.37 -29.30
C ASP A 123 -66.20 -21.93 -30.76
N GLY A 124 -65.16 -21.43 -31.43
CA GLY A 124 -65.20 -21.00 -32.83
C GLY A 124 -65.37 -22.15 -33.82
N ALA A 125 -64.96 -23.38 -33.49
CA ALA A 125 -65.16 -24.55 -34.35
C ALA A 125 -66.65 -24.88 -34.53
N SER A 126 -67.49 -24.60 -33.53
CA SER A 126 -68.95 -24.78 -33.65
C SER A 126 -69.54 -23.79 -34.65
N ASP A 127 -69.09 -22.54 -34.63
CA ASP A 127 -69.52 -21.49 -35.55
C ASP A 127 -68.95 -21.70 -36.95
N PHE A 128 -67.71 -22.17 -37.04
CA PHE A 128 -67.06 -22.55 -38.30
C PHE A 128 -67.76 -23.76 -38.93
N ALA A 129 -68.14 -24.77 -38.14
CA ALA A 129 -68.92 -25.92 -38.60
C ALA A 129 -70.32 -25.51 -39.07
N LYS A 130 -71.00 -24.61 -38.35
CA LYS A 130 -72.29 -24.03 -38.78
C LYS A 130 -72.16 -23.24 -40.09
N ALA A 131 -71.13 -22.40 -40.22
CA ALA A 131 -70.87 -21.63 -41.43
C ALA A 131 -70.53 -22.55 -42.63
N MET A 132 -69.77 -23.63 -42.40
CA MET A 132 -69.43 -24.61 -43.41
C MET A 132 -70.66 -25.44 -43.82
N ALA A 133 -71.50 -25.86 -42.87
CA ALA A 133 -72.76 -26.55 -43.12
C ALA A 133 -73.75 -25.65 -43.89
N ALA A 134 -73.87 -24.37 -43.53
CA ALA A 134 -74.69 -23.40 -44.25
C ALA A 134 -74.22 -23.19 -45.70
N LYS A 135 -72.89 -23.19 -45.92
CA LYS A 135 -72.30 -23.03 -47.27
C LYS A 135 -72.43 -24.29 -48.15
N ILE A 136 -72.40 -25.49 -47.55
CA ILE A 136 -72.59 -26.76 -48.26
C ILE A 136 -74.08 -27.05 -48.53
N LEU A 137 -74.97 -26.71 -47.59
CA LEU A 137 -76.41 -26.97 -47.71
C LEU A 137 -77.17 -25.87 -48.47
N GLY A 138 -76.51 -24.78 -48.86
CA GLY A 138 -77.06 -23.76 -49.77
C GLY A 138 -78.31 -23.04 -49.25
N ARG A 139 -78.60 -23.12 -47.94
CA ARG A 139 -79.75 -22.47 -47.32
C ARG A 139 -79.40 -22.06 -45.90
N SER A 140 -79.52 -20.78 -45.61
CA SER A 140 -79.40 -20.20 -44.28
C SER A 140 -80.39 -20.87 -43.33
N LEU A 141 -79.90 -21.60 -42.34
CA LEU A 141 -80.71 -21.99 -41.19
C LEU A 141 -80.73 -20.80 -40.24
N GLU A 142 -81.76 -19.97 -40.37
CA GLU A 142 -82.19 -19.04 -39.34
C GLU A 142 -82.93 -19.81 -38.24
N ALA A 143 -82.36 -19.81 -37.04
CA ALA A 143 -83.02 -19.73 -35.72
C ALA A 143 -81.95 -19.83 -34.63
#